data_AF-A0A7I8VPV3-F1
#
_entry.id   AF-A0A7I8VPV3-F1
#
_cell.length_a   1.000
_cell.length_b   1.000
_cell.length_c   1.000
_cell.angle_alpha   90.00
_cell.angle_beta   90.00
_cell.angle_gamma   90.00
#
_symmetry.space_group_name_H-M   'P 1'
#
loop_
_entity.id
_entity.type
_entity.pdbx_description
1 polymer ?
#
loop_
_entity_poly.entity_id
_entity_poly.type
_entity_poly.pdbx_seq_one_letter_code
_entity_poly.pdbx_strand_id
1 'polypeptide(L)'
;MNLFDKVKDRLLNVKYELSASHLDLNSTKDRTFFSTGQKTINYNAGADLFERYHNDWEAIHKRTEESVRSAETIEKQINQVCDIVKLEYTAVDNLYTELNVLPELNEQLSASVDLAKSLCITLRSVEASLNKLENICEEEELMKNKQLHRQRLDSYKRKKYQQLERSKSMLATRHAKIVKEHEKRQMKVLKERQEEYGLAFEEQIRQYQQYGNAYETSLSGHQLTVDVGDICPEDDTEALNEFLASTEEQASTIVSEEKLESDDDT
;
A
#
# COMPACT_ATOMS: atom_id res chain seq x y z
N MET A 1 -52.70 -33.88 -36.34
CA MET A 1 -54.05 -34.42 -36.61
C MET A 1 -54.81 -34.32 -35.31
N ASN A 2 -55.64 -33.29 -35.18
CA ASN A 2 -56.05 -32.79 -33.87
C ASN A 2 -57.15 -33.65 -33.28
N LEU A 3 -57.14 -33.82 -31.95
CA LEU A 3 -58.15 -34.59 -31.22
C LEU A 3 -59.58 -34.11 -31.53
N PHE A 4 -59.71 -32.82 -31.83
CA PHE A 4 -60.94 -32.17 -32.25
C PHE A 4 -61.51 -32.70 -33.58
N ASP A 5 -60.65 -33.00 -34.55
CA ASP A 5 -61.08 -33.59 -35.83
C ASP A 5 -61.64 -35.00 -35.61
N LYS A 6 -61.02 -35.76 -34.69
CA LYS A 6 -61.45 -37.10 -34.31
C LYS A 6 -62.80 -37.12 -33.59
N VAL A 7 -63.07 -36.10 -32.77
CA VAL A 7 -64.37 -35.92 -32.11
C VAL A 7 -65.44 -35.51 -33.13
N LYS A 8 -65.10 -34.59 -34.05
CA LYS A 8 -65.98 -34.16 -35.13
C LYS A 8 -66.40 -35.32 -36.03
N ASP A 9 -65.45 -36.18 -36.41
CA ASP A 9 -65.72 -37.38 -37.20
C ASP A 9 -66.63 -38.37 -36.46
N ARG A 10 -66.42 -38.58 -35.15
CA ARG A 10 -67.31 -39.42 -34.35
C ARG A 10 -68.72 -38.85 -34.23
N LEU A 11 -68.87 -37.54 -34.07
CA LEU A 11 -70.16 -36.87 -33.97
C LEU A 11 -70.94 -36.95 -35.30
N LEU A 12 -70.22 -36.81 -36.42
CA LEU A 12 -70.78 -37.04 -37.75
C LEU A 12 -71.23 -38.50 -37.92
N ASN A 13 -70.44 -39.45 -37.47
CA ASN A 13 -70.79 -40.87 -37.54
C ASN A 13 -72.04 -41.20 -36.72
N VAL A 14 -72.15 -40.67 -35.50
CA VAL A 14 -73.35 -40.81 -34.64
C VAL A 14 -74.59 -40.18 -35.30
N LYS A 15 -74.44 -39.03 -35.96
CA LYS A 15 -75.53 -38.40 -36.73
C LYS A 15 -75.99 -39.28 -37.90
N TYR A 16 -75.06 -39.90 -38.61
CA TYR A 16 -75.38 -40.84 -39.69
C TYR A 16 -76.06 -42.10 -39.16
N GLU A 17 -75.58 -42.66 -38.05
CA GLU A 17 -76.19 -43.83 -37.41
C GLU A 17 -77.60 -43.54 -36.88
N LEU A 18 -77.84 -42.39 -36.25
CA LEU A 18 -79.19 -41.96 -35.85
C LEU A 18 -80.10 -41.76 -37.07
N SER A 19 -79.60 -41.15 -38.14
CA SER A 19 -80.38 -40.95 -39.37
C SER A 19 -80.68 -42.26 -40.09
N ALA A 20 -79.77 -43.24 -40.05
CA ALA A 20 -79.98 -44.58 -40.58
C ALA A 20 -80.99 -45.37 -39.72
N SER A 21 -80.91 -45.26 -38.40
CA SER A 21 -81.86 -45.90 -37.48
C SER A 21 -83.30 -45.39 -37.64
N HIS A 22 -83.48 -44.12 -38.02
CA HIS A 22 -84.79 -43.55 -38.29
C HIS A 22 -85.41 -44.04 -39.62
N LEU A 23 -84.60 -44.58 -40.53
CA LEU A 23 -85.11 -45.25 -41.74
C LEU A 23 -85.58 -46.69 -41.45
N ASP A 24 -85.05 -47.35 -40.42
CA ASP A 24 -85.41 -48.71 -40.03
C ASP A 24 -86.65 -48.80 -39.11
N LEU A 25 -87.11 -47.68 -38.54
CA LEU A 25 -88.35 -47.63 -37.74
C LEU A 25 -89.65 -47.76 -38.56
N ASN A 26 -89.58 -47.74 -39.89
CA ASN A 26 -90.73 -48.01 -40.78
C ASN A 26 -90.80 -49.48 -41.26
N SER A 27 -89.90 -50.37 -40.81
CA SER A 27 -89.98 -51.80 -41.08
C SER A 27 -90.91 -52.50 -40.08
N THR A 28 -92.21 -52.37 -40.33
CA THR A 28 -93.24 -53.07 -39.54
C THR A 28 -93.21 -54.56 -39.92
N LYS A 29 -92.37 -55.35 -39.26
CA LYS A 29 -92.46 -56.81 -39.24
C LYS A 29 -93.34 -57.25 -38.06
N ASP A 30 -94.38 -57.98 -38.41
CA ASP A 30 -95.13 -58.94 -37.60
C ASP A 30 -95.76 -58.47 -36.27
N ARG A 31 -97.05 -58.13 -36.36
CA ARG A 31 -98.03 -58.54 -35.34
C ARG A 31 -99.09 -59.42 -35.99
N THR A 32 -98.82 -60.73 -36.00
CA THR A 32 -99.85 -61.76 -36.08
C THR A 32 -100.69 -61.73 -34.80
N PHE A 33 -102.01 -61.67 -34.93
CA PHE A 33 -103.12 -62.14 -34.07
C PHE A 33 -104.38 -61.43 -34.62
N PHE A 34 -105.44 -62.11 -35.06
CA PHE A 34 -106.40 -62.81 -34.20
C PHE A 34 -106.98 -64.06 -34.84
N SER A 35 -106.84 -65.16 -34.10
CA SER A 35 -107.68 -66.35 -34.17
C SER A 35 -109.10 -66.02 -33.70
N THR A 36 -110.08 -66.61 -34.37
CA THR A 36 -111.50 -66.65 -34.00
C THR A 36 -111.68 -67.27 -32.61
N GLY A 37 -112.01 -66.43 -31.63
CA GLY A 37 -112.45 -66.83 -30.29
C GLY A 37 -113.21 -65.66 -29.67
N GLN A 38 -114.42 -65.94 -29.18
CA GLN A 38 -115.35 -65.06 -28.44
C GLN A 38 -114.84 -63.65 -28.10
N LYS A 39 -115.48 -62.61 -28.66
CA LYS A 39 -115.38 -61.23 -28.16
C LYS A 39 -115.94 -61.17 -26.73
N THR A 40 -115.11 -61.49 -25.75
CA THR A 40 -115.23 -60.91 -24.42
C THR A 40 -114.82 -59.46 -24.58
N ILE A 41 -115.81 -58.56 -24.68
CA ILE A 41 -115.57 -57.12 -24.62
C ILE A 41 -114.96 -56.89 -23.24
N ASN A 42 -113.64 -56.74 -23.17
CA ASN A 42 -112.97 -56.41 -21.92
C ASN A 42 -113.29 -54.94 -21.62
N TYR A 43 -114.32 -54.71 -20.82
CA TYR A 43 -114.72 -53.38 -20.36
C TYR A 43 -113.60 -52.68 -19.55
N ASN A 44 -112.56 -53.41 -19.13
CA ASN A 44 -111.40 -52.89 -18.41
C ASN A 44 -110.16 -52.68 -19.31
N ALA A 45 -110.23 -52.92 -20.63
CA ALA A 45 -109.07 -52.74 -21.53
C ALA A 45 -108.48 -51.32 -21.51
N GLY A 46 -109.33 -50.30 -21.26
CA GLY A 46 -108.88 -48.93 -21.04
C GLY A 46 -108.12 -48.74 -19.71
N ALA A 47 -108.54 -49.43 -18.65
CA ALA A 47 -107.86 -49.43 -17.36
C ALA A 47 -106.51 -50.17 -17.45
N ASP A 48 -106.46 -51.32 -18.11
CA ASP A 48 -105.21 -52.09 -18.33
C ASP A 48 -104.18 -51.30 -19.16
N LEU A 49 -104.65 -50.55 -20.16
CA LEU A 49 -103.80 -49.68 -20.97
C LEU A 49 -103.28 -48.49 -20.16
N PHE A 50 -104.14 -47.86 -19.36
CA PHE A 50 -103.76 -46.78 -18.46
C PHE A 50 -102.75 -47.25 -17.42
N GLU A 51 -102.97 -48.42 -16.82
CA GLU A 51 -102.06 -49.02 -15.84
C GLU A 51 -100.68 -49.29 -16.44
N ARG A 52 -100.61 -49.81 -17.69
CA ARG A 52 -99.33 -49.99 -18.40
C ARG A 52 -98.60 -48.67 -18.62
N TYR A 53 -99.29 -47.65 -19.16
CA TYR A 53 -98.65 -46.33 -19.36
C TYR A 53 -98.27 -45.65 -18.06
N HIS A 54 -99.06 -45.84 -17.00
CA HIS A 54 -98.75 -45.34 -15.67
C HIS A 54 -97.48 -46.00 -15.11
N ASN A 55 -97.38 -47.33 -15.20
CA ASN A 55 -96.20 -48.08 -14.76
C ASN A 55 -94.95 -47.74 -15.59
N ASP A 56 -95.09 -47.59 -16.92
CA ASP A 56 -94.00 -47.16 -17.80
C ASP A 56 -93.55 -45.74 -17.46
N TRP A 57 -94.49 -44.84 -17.21
CA TRP A 57 -94.20 -43.47 -16.78
C TRP A 57 -93.49 -43.44 -15.43
N GLU A 58 -93.96 -44.21 -14.43
CA GLU A 58 -93.32 -44.32 -13.12
C GLU A 58 -91.90 -44.88 -13.23
N ALA A 59 -91.69 -45.93 -14.03
CA ALA A 59 -90.38 -46.52 -14.27
C ALA A 59 -89.41 -45.55 -14.94
N ILE A 60 -89.88 -44.78 -15.93
CA ILE A 60 -89.09 -43.72 -16.57
C ILE A 60 -88.77 -42.64 -15.54
N HIS A 61 -89.74 -42.17 -14.77
CA HIS A 61 -89.54 -41.11 -13.78
C HIS A 61 -88.50 -41.51 -12.73
N LYS A 62 -88.61 -42.73 -12.19
CA LYS A 62 -87.63 -43.27 -11.24
C LYS A 62 -86.23 -43.36 -11.83
N ARG A 63 -86.10 -43.85 -13.08
CA ARG A 63 -84.79 -43.91 -13.77
C ARG A 63 -84.22 -42.52 -14.03
N THR A 64 -85.06 -41.55 -14.38
CA THR A 64 -84.65 -40.15 -14.55
C THR A 64 -84.19 -39.57 -13.23
N GLU A 65 -84.90 -39.82 -12.12
CA GLU A 65 -84.51 -39.34 -10.79
C GLU A 65 -83.16 -39.95 -10.34
N GLU A 66 -82.96 -41.25 -10.53
CA GLU A 66 -81.69 -41.92 -10.27
C GLU A 66 -80.56 -41.35 -11.14
N SER A 67 -80.83 -41.06 -12.42
CA SER A 67 -79.87 -40.44 -13.33
C SER A 67 -79.51 -39.01 -12.90
N VAL A 68 -80.48 -38.22 -12.44
CA VAL A 68 -80.24 -36.86 -11.91
C VAL A 68 -79.37 -36.94 -10.65
N ARG A 69 -79.69 -37.83 -9.70
CA ARG A 69 -78.88 -38.03 -8.48
C ARG A 69 -77.44 -38.47 -8.78
N SER A 70 -77.27 -39.34 -9.77
CA SER A 70 -75.94 -39.76 -10.23
C SER A 70 -75.17 -38.59 -10.86
N ALA A 71 -75.82 -37.80 -11.72
CA ALA A 71 -75.22 -36.62 -12.33
C ALA A 71 -74.80 -35.56 -11.29
N GLU A 72 -75.63 -35.30 -10.27
CA GLU A 72 -75.28 -34.38 -9.17
C GLU A 72 -74.06 -34.86 -8.36
N THR A 73 -73.91 -36.17 -8.18
CA THR A 73 -72.75 -36.74 -7.48
C THR A 73 -71.47 -36.55 -8.30
N ILE A 74 -71.55 -36.79 -9.61
CA ILE A 74 -70.44 -36.57 -10.53
C ILE A 74 -70.08 -35.08 -10.60
N GLU A 75 -71.07 -34.19 -10.65
CA GLU A 75 -70.85 -32.74 -10.64
C GLU A 75 -70.09 -32.29 -9.39
N LYS A 76 -70.46 -32.81 -8.21
CA LYS A 76 -69.72 -32.53 -6.96
C LYS A 76 -68.26 -32.99 -7.04
N GLN A 77 -68.00 -34.18 -7.57
CA GLN A 77 -66.64 -34.70 -7.74
C GLN A 77 -65.83 -33.87 -8.74
N ILE A 78 -66.44 -33.46 -9.86
CA ILE A 78 -65.81 -32.60 -10.86
C ILE A 78 -65.44 -31.26 -10.23
N ASN A 79 -66.36 -30.63 -9.50
CA ASN A 79 -66.10 -29.35 -8.84
C ASN A 79 -64.95 -29.47 -7.82
N GLN A 80 -64.91 -30.54 -7.02
CA GLN A 80 -63.81 -30.80 -6.09
C GLN A 80 -62.46 -30.92 -6.82
N VAL A 81 -62.41 -31.67 -7.92
CA VAL A 81 -61.17 -31.80 -8.72
C VAL A 81 -60.79 -30.45 -9.34
N CYS A 82 -61.75 -29.69 -9.86
CA CYS A 82 -61.50 -28.36 -10.40
C CYS A 82 -60.92 -27.41 -9.35
N ASP A 83 -61.39 -27.48 -8.10
CA ASP A 83 -60.88 -26.65 -7.01
C ASP A 83 -59.45 -27.03 -6.62
N ILE A 84 -59.14 -28.34 -6.56
CA ILE A 84 -57.78 -28.83 -6.33
C ILE A 84 -56.83 -28.37 -7.44
N VAL A 85 -57.23 -28.55 -8.70
CA VAL A 85 -56.40 -28.16 -9.86
C VAL A 85 -56.16 -26.65 -9.88
N LYS A 86 -57.16 -25.83 -9.54
CA LYS A 86 -56.96 -24.37 -9.42
C LYS A 86 -55.96 -24.05 -8.32
N LEU A 87 -56.05 -24.70 -7.16
CA LEU A 87 -55.13 -24.48 -6.05
C LEU A 87 -53.69 -24.85 -6.46
N GLU A 88 -53.49 -26.04 -7.04
CA GLU A 88 -52.19 -26.49 -7.53
C GLU A 88 -51.63 -25.55 -8.60
N TYR A 89 -52.47 -25.09 -9.53
CA TYR A 89 -52.08 -24.12 -10.55
C TYR A 89 -51.59 -22.81 -9.92
N THR A 90 -52.32 -22.26 -8.94
CA THR A 90 -51.88 -21.04 -8.24
C THR A 90 -50.58 -21.24 -7.47
N ALA A 91 -50.35 -22.41 -6.87
CA ALA A 91 -49.10 -22.72 -6.18
C ALA A 91 -47.92 -22.79 -7.15
N VAL A 92 -48.10 -23.41 -8.32
CA VAL A 92 -47.09 -23.48 -9.38
C VAL A 92 -46.82 -22.10 -9.97
N ASP A 93 -47.85 -21.28 -10.18
CA ASP A 93 -47.71 -19.91 -10.68
C ASP A 93 -46.91 -19.05 -9.70
N ASN A 94 -47.25 -19.12 -8.40
CA ASN A 94 -46.47 -18.43 -7.36
C ASN A 94 -45.00 -18.88 -7.36
N LEU A 95 -44.74 -20.19 -7.41
CA LEU A 95 -43.37 -20.72 -7.48
C LEU A 95 -42.63 -20.22 -8.73
N TYR A 96 -43.31 -20.18 -9.88
CA TYR A 96 -42.74 -19.65 -11.12
C TYR A 96 -42.38 -18.17 -11.00
N THR A 97 -43.25 -17.35 -10.39
CA THR A 97 -42.97 -15.93 -10.16
C THR A 97 -41.80 -15.72 -9.21
N GLU A 98 -41.69 -16.50 -8.14
CA GLU A 98 -40.54 -16.43 -7.21
C GLU A 98 -39.23 -16.86 -7.90
N LEU A 99 -39.29 -17.92 -8.71
CA LEU A 99 -38.12 -18.42 -9.43
C LEU A 99 -37.62 -17.41 -10.48
N ASN A 100 -38.54 -16.65 -11.09
CA ASN A 100 -38.18 -15.60 -12.05
C ASN A 100 -37.42 -14.42 -11.43
N VAL A 101 -37.41 -14.26 -10.10
CA VAL A 101 -36.64 -13.22 -9.40
C VAL A 101 -35.18 -13.65 -9.16
N LEU A 102 -34.89 -14.96 -9.15
CA LEU A 102 -33.53 -15.48 -8.89
C LEU A 102 -32.46 -14.96 -9.86
N PRO A 103 -32.71 -14.81 -11.19
CA PRO A 103 -31.74 -14.24 -12.10
C PRO A 103 -31.36 -12.80 -11.75
N GLU A 104 -32.33 -11.98 -11.33
CA GLU A 104 -32.09 -10.60 -10.90
C GLU A 104 -31.25 -10.57 -9.62
N LEU A 105 -31.58 -11.41 -8.63
CA LEU A 105 -30.77 -11.55 -7.42
C LEU A 105 -29.35 -12.02 -7.73
N ASN A 106 -29.18 -12.92 -8.68
CA ASN A 106 -27.87 -13.39 -9.13
C ASN A 106 -27.07 -12.28 -9.82
N GLU A 107 -27.72 -11.45 -10.64
CA GLU A 107 -27.08 -10.27 -11.26
C GLU A 107 -26.64 -9.26 -10.20
N GLN A 108 -27.50 -8.93 -9.23
CA GLN A 108 -27.17 -8.05 -8.12
C GLN A 108 -26.03 -8.61 -7.26
N LEU A 109 -26.03 -9.92 -6.99
CA LEU A 109 -24.94 -10.59 -6.29
C LEU A 109 -23.64 -10.50 -7.09
N SER A 110 -23.67 -10.78 -8.40
CA SER A 110 -22.49 -10.65 -9.25
C SER A 110 -21.95 -9.22 -9.26
N ALA A 111 -22.82 -8.21 -9.36
CA ALA A 111 -22.44 -6.81 -9.29
C ALA A 111 -21.80 -6.45 -7.94
N SER A 112 -22.34 -6.96 -6.82
CA SER A 112 -21.75 -6.74 -5.49
C SER A 112 -20.37 -7.39 -5.36
N VAL A 113 -20.19 -8.57 -5.94
CA VAL A 113 -18.90 -9.28 -5.99
C VAL A 113 -17.88 -8.51 -6.83
N ASP A 114 -18.29 -7.96 -7.97
CA ASP A 114 -17.40 -7.18 -8.82
C ASP A 114 -17.03 -5.83 -8.18
N LEU A 115 -17.96 -5.19 -7.48
CA LEU A 115 -17.67 -4.02 -6.67
C LEU A 115 -16.66 -4.37 -5.57
N ALA A 116 -16.84 -5.47 -4.84
CA ALA A 116 -15.90 -5.93 -3.83
C ALA A 116 -14.50 -6.22 -4.40
N LYS A 117 -14.43 -6.83 -5.60
CA LYS A 117 -13.15 -7.02 -6.31
C LYS A 117 -12.48 -5.69 -6.66
N SER A 118 -13.24 -4.74 -7.20
CA SER A 118 -12.70 -3.41 -7.53
C SER A 118 -12.17 -2.69 -6.30
N LEU A 119 -12.89 -2.77 -5.17
CA LEU A 119 -12.46 -2.23 -3.89
C LEU A 119 -11.14 -2.88 -3.44
N CYS A 120 -11.04 -4.20 -3.50
CA CYS A 120 -9.79 -4.91 -3.17
C CYS A 120 -8.61 -4.47 -4.05
N ILE A 121 -8.83 -4.16 -5.33
CA ILE A 121 -7.78 -3.66 -6.22
C ILE A 121 -7.36 -2.25 -5.79
N THR A 122 -8.32 -1.36 -5.52
CA THR A 122 -8.03 0.01 -5.07
C THR A 122 -7.29 0.02 -3.73
N LEU A 123 -7.67 -0.83 -2.77
CA LEU A 123 -7.00 -0.96 -1.49
C LEU A 123 -5.54 -1.41 -1.66
N ARG A 124 -5.28 -2.40 -2.52
CA ARG A 124 -3.89 -2.82 -2.84
C ARG A 124 -3.09 -1.69 -3.48
N SER A 125 -3.71 -0.88 -4.34
CA SER A 125 -3.06 0.28 -4.94
C SER A 125 -2.72 1.35 -3.90
N VAL A 126 -3.61 1.59 -2.95
CA VAL A 126 -3.40 2.52 -1.83
C VAL A 126 -2.28 2.01 -0.93
N GLU A 127 -2.30 0.74 -0.56
CA GLU A 127 -1.24 0.09 0.24
C GLU A 127 0.13 0.19 -0.44
N ALA A 128 0.20 -0.09 -1.75
CA ALA A 128 1.43 0.08 -2.52
C ALA A 128 1.91 1.54 -2.57
N SER A 129 0.99 2.51 -2.56
CA SER A 129 1.34 3.93 -2.54
C SER A 129 1.79 4.37 -1.15
N LEU A 130 1.20 3.82 -0.09
CA LEU A 130 1.61 4.06 1.29
C LEU A 130 3.02 3.52 1.56
N ASN A 131 3.34 2.31 1.10
CA ASN A 131 4.69 1.74 1.21
C ASN A 131 5.72 2.59 0.46
N LYS A 132 5.37 3.15 -0.70
CA LYS A 132 6.26 4.08 -1.42
C LYS A 132 6.48 5.36 -0.62
N LEU A 133 5.44 5.88 0.03
CA LEU A 133 5.55 7.08 0.86
C LEU A 133 6.44 6.83 2.08
N GLU A 134 6.27 5.69 2.75
CA GLU A 134 7.12 5.25 3.86
C GLU A 134 8.59 5.22 3.45
N ASN A 135 8.93 4.55 2.34
CA ASN A 135 10.29 4.52 1.81
C ASN A 135 10.87 5.92 1.54
N ILE A 136 10.05 6.86 1.04
CA ILE A 136 10.49 8.23 0.78
C ILE A 136 10.75 8.97 2.09
N CYS A 137 9.88 8.80 3.09
CA CYS A 137 10.07 9.40 4.41
C CYS A 137 11.33 8.88 5.11
N GLU A 138 11.60 7.58 5.04
CA GLU A 138 12.82 6.98 5.58
C GLU A 138 14.08 7.54 4.91
N GLU A 139 14.07 7.66 3.58
CA GLU A 139 15.19 8.24 2.83
C GLU A 139 15.39 9.72 3.17
N GLU A 140 14.31 10.49 3.32
CA GLU A 140 14.38 11.89 3.75
C GLU A 140 15.02 12.01 5.15
N GLU A 141 14.59 11.19 6.10
CA GLU A 141 15.14 11.17 7.44
C GLU A 141 16.63 10.79 7.44
N LEU A 142 17.01 9.77 6.68
CA LEU A 142 18.40 9.35 6.51
C LEU A 142 19.25 10.50 5.95
N MET A 143 18.76 11.18 4.92
CA MET A 143 19.46 12.29 4.28
C MET A 143 19.61 13.49 5.22
N LYS A 144 18.57 13.80 5.99
CA LYS A 144 18.60 14.84 7.02
C LYS A 144 19.62 14.52 8.11
N ASN A 145 19.68 13.27 8.58
CA ASN A 145 20.66 12.84 9.57
C ASN A 145 22.09 12.92 9.02
N LYS A 146 22.35 12.43 7.80
CA LYS A 146 23.64 12.58 7.11
C LYS A 146 24.06 14.05 7.01
N GLN A 147 23.13 14.93 6.63
CA GLN A 147 23.40 16.36 6.54
C GLN A 147 23.74 16.98 7.91
N LEU A 148 23.01 16.62 8.96
CA LEU A 148 23.27 17.10 10.32
C LEU A 148 24.66 16.65 10.81
N HIS A 149 25.02 15.39 10.59
CA HIS A 149 26.36 14.89 10.93
C HIS A 149 27.46 15.63 10.16
N ARG A 150 27.26 15.88 8.87
CA ARG A 150 28.20 16.68 8.07
C ARG A 150 28.37 18.10 8.63
N GLN A 151 27.26 18.77 8.94
CA GLN A 151 27.29 20.11 9.52
C GLN A 151 27.97 20.14 10.90
N ARG A 152 27.77 19.10 11.73
CA ARG A 152 28.45 18.96 13.02
C ARG A 152 29.95 18.78 12.84
N LEU A 153 30.38 17.94 11.89
CA LEU A 153 31.78 17.72 11.56
C LEU A 153 32.45 19.00 11.05
N ASP A 154 31.81 19.73 10.14
CA ASP A 154 32.33 21.00 9.61
C ASP A 154 32.47 22.04 10.72
N SER A 155 31.49 22.12 11.62
CA SER A 155 31.53 23.03 12.76
C SER A 155 32.65 22.66 13.74
N TYR A 156 32.88 21.36 13.98
CA TYR A 156 33.98 20.88 14.80
C TYR A 156 35.34 21.21 14.17
N LYS A 157 35.53 20.93 12.87
CA LYS A 157 36.74 21.28 12.12
C LYS A 157 37.02 22.78 12.22
N ARG A 158 36.02 23.64 11.98
CA ARG A 158 36.17 25.10 12.12
C ARG A 158 36.62 25.51 13.52
N LYS A 159 36.01 24.94 14.58
CA LYS A 159 36.41 25.22 15.96
C LYS A 159 37.86 24.81 16.23
N LYS A 160 38.29 23.64 15.73
CA LYS A 160 39.67 23.17 15.86
C LYS A 160 40.67 24.05 15.10
N TYR A 161 40.34 24.46 13.87
CA TYR A 161 41.16 25.44 13.13
C TYR A 161 41.30 26.77 13.88
N GLN A 162 40.21 27.28 14.46
CA GLN A 162 40.27 28.51 15.27
C GLN A 162 41.12 28.35 16.54
N GLN A 163 41.07 27.18 17.21
CA GLN A 163 41.92 26.90 18.36
C GLN A 163 43.40 26.83 17.96
N LEU A 164 43.71 26.16 16.86
CA LEU A 164 45.07 26.08 16.32
C LEU A 164 45.60 27.48 15.98
N GLU A 165 44.81 28.30 15.29
CA GLU A 165 45.21 29.65 14.90
C GLU A 165 45.43 30.55 16.12
N ARG A 166 44.59 30.44 17.14
CA ARG A 166 44.80 31.12 18.42
C ARG A 166 46.10 30.68 19.10
N SER A 167 46.39 29.38 19.13
CA SER A 167 47.63 28.85 19.70
C SER A 167 48.86 29.37 18.95
N LYS A 168 48.83 29.34 17.61
CA LYS A 168 49.89 29.89 16.75
C LYS A 168 50.11 31.38 17.01
N SER A 169 49.03 32.18 17.06
CA SER A 169 49.11 33.61 17.35
C SER A 169 49.68 33.89 18.75
N MET A 170 49.27 33.12 19.77
CA MET A 170 49.83 33.21 21.13
C MET A 170 51.32 32.87 21.15
N LEU A 171 51.73 31.80 20.46
CA LEU A 171 53.13 31.38 20.37
C LEU A 171 53.98 32.44 19.65
N ALA A 172 53.50 32.98 18.53
CA ALA A 172 54.18 34.05 17.80
C ALA A 172 54.33 35.33 18.65
N THR A 173 53.29 35.70 19.40
CA THR A 173 53.34 36.86 20.30
C THR A 173 54.33 36.64 21.44
N ARG A 174 54.35 35.43 22.03
CA ARG A 174 55.32 35.05 23.05
C ARG A 174 56.75 35.08 22.50
N HIS A 175 56.98 34.51 21.32
CA HIS A 175 58.27 34.51 20.66
C HIS A 175 58.76 35.94 20.37
N ALA A 176 57.91 36.80 19.79
CA ALA A 176 58.22 38.21 19.54
C ALA A 176 58.59 38.95 20.84
N LYS A 177 57.90 38.66 21.95
CA LYS A 177 58.23 39.23 23.27
C LYS A 177 59.61 38.76 23.76
N ILE A 178 59.90 37.46 23.65
CA ILE A 178 61.20 36.89 24.05
C ILE A 178 62.34 37.49 23.23
N VAL A 179 62.19 37.57 21.90
CA VAL A 179 63.16 38.18 20.99
C VAL A 179 63.41 39.64 21.37
N LYS A 180 62.35 40.42 21.56
CA LYS A 180 62.47 41.83 21.97
C LYS A 180 63.17 42.02 23.32
N GLU A 181 62.90 41.15 24.30
CA GLU A 181 63.60 41.17 25.58
C GLU A 181 65.07 40.81 25.45
N HIS A 182 65.39 39.84 24.59
CA HIS A 182 66.75 39.43 24.27
C HIS A 182 67.54 40.55 23.56
N GLU A 183 66.96 41.16 22.53
CA GLU A 183 67.53 42.33 21.84
C GLU A 183 67.78 43.49 22.80
N LYS A 184 66.82 43.79 23.69
CA LYS A 184 66.99 44.84 24.71
C LYS A 184 68.15 44.53 25.67
N ARG A 185 68.34 43.26 26.05
CA ARG A 185 69.48 42.82 26.86
C ARG A 185 70.78 43.01 26.10
N GLN A 186 70.87 42.56 24.84
CA GLN A 186 72.06 42.76 24.02
C GLN A 186 72.40 44.24 23.81
N MET A 187 71.41 45.09 23.53
CA MET A 187 71.62 46.52 23.38
C MET A 187 72.14 47.20 24.65
N LYS A 188 71.70 46.76 25.84
CA LYS A 188 72.26 47.25 27.11
C LYS A 188 73.73 46.87 27.26
N VAL A 189 74.06 45.61 27.02
CA VAL A 189 75.46 45.11 27.09
C VAL A 189 76.36 45.86 26.10
N LEU A 190 75.89 46.09 24.88
CA LEU A 190 76.63 46.88 23.88
C LEU A 190 76.83 48.34 24.32
N LYS A 191 75.81 48.95 24.93
CA LYS A 191 75.89 50.33 25.43
C LYS A 191 76.85 50.46 26.61
N GLU A 192 76.78 49.54 27.57
CA GLU A 192 77.71 49.47 28.72
C GLU A 192 79.15 49.33 28.23
N ARG A 193 79.39 48.41 27.28
CA ARG A 193 80.71 48.23 26.65
C ARG A 193 81.18 49.47 25.89
N GLN A 194 80.29 50.18 25.20
CA GLN A 194 80.60 51.44 24.53
C GLN A 194 80.95 52.54 25.53
N GLU A 195 80.23 52.64 26.65
CA GLU A 195 80.50 53.59 27.73
C GLU A 195 81.87 53.31 28.39
N GLU A 196 82.18 52.03 28.66
CA GLU A 196 83.50 51.61 29.16
C GLU A 196 84.63 51.98 28.20
N TYR A 197 84.47 51.71 26.90
CA TYR A 197 85.45 52.11 25.89
C TYR A 197 85.58 53.63 25.77
N GLY A 198 84.48 54.38 25.91
CA GLY A 198 84.50 55.83 25.94
C GLY A 198 85.27 56.39 27.13
N LEU A 199 85.03 55.86 28.33
CA LEU A 199 85.77 56.24 29.54
C LEU A 199 87.27 55.91 29.43
N ALA A 200 87.61 54.72 28.92
CA ALA A 200 88.99 54.33 28.67
C ALA A 200 89.66 55.27 27.65
N PHE A 201 88.94 55.66 26.59
CA PHE A 201 89.43 56.61 25.59
C PHE A 201 89.63 58.02 26.16
N GLU A 202 88.70 58.53 26.97
CA GLU A 202 88.85 59.84 27.64
C GLU A 202 90.00 59.85 28.63
N GLU A 203 90.22 58.74 29.34
CA GLU A 203 91.39 58.55 30.19
C GLU A 203 92.68 58.58 29.37
N GLN A 204 92.72 57.87 28.23
CA GLN A 204 93.85 57.90 27.30
C GLN A 204 94.11 59.33 26.76
N ILE A 205 93.08 60.10 26.40
CA ILE A 205 93.25 61.50 25.98
C ILE A 205 93.75 62.38 27.12
N ARG A 206 93.25 62.22 28.35
CA ARG A 206 93.77 62.98 29.50
C ARG A 206 95.23 62.64 29.78
N GLN A 207 95.61 61.37 29.70
CA GLN A 207 97.00 60.96 29.79
C GLN A 207 97.85 61.58 28.66
N TYR A 208 97.36 61.58 27.42
CA TYR A 208 98.02 62.24 26.29
C TYR A 208 98.22 63.76 26.52
N GLN A 209 97.19 64.46 26.98
CA GLN A 209 97.25 65.90 27.28
C GLN A 209 98.21 66.23 28.42
N GLN A 210 98.35 65.34 29.42
CA GLN A 210 99.23 65.54 30.58
C GLN A 210 100.70 65.22 30.28
N TYR A 211 100.97 64.20 29.46
CA TYR A 211 102.32 63.67 29.26
C TYR A 211 102.89 63.91 27.85
N GLY A 212 102.11 64.49 26.92
CA GLY A 212 102.57 64.96 25.61
C GLY A 212 103.01 63.87 24.64
N ASN A 213 102.76 62.59 24.95
CA ASN A 213 103.16 61.47 24.12
C ASN A 213 102.01 60.47 24.03
N ALA A 214 101.62 60.10 22.81
CA ALA A 214 100.69 59.01 22.59
C ALA A 214 101.47 57.74 22.87
N TYR A 215 101.08 56.99 23.90
CA TYR A 215 101.65 55.67 24.08
C TYR A 215 101.38 54.86 22.81
N GLU A 216 102.46 54.38 22.18
CA GLU A 216 102.40 53.16 21.38
C GLU A 216 101.65 52.14 22.21
N THR A 217 100.51 51.68 21.72
CA THR A 217 99.97 50.40 22.17
C THR A 217 101.07 49.39 21.94
N SER A 218 101.72 49.00 23.04
CA SER A 218 102.51 47.79 23.13
C SER A 218 101.56 46.63 22.80
N LEU A 219 101.49 46.32 21.50
CA LEU A 219 101.10 45.01 21.01
C LEU A 219 102.16 44.04 21.54
N SER A 220 101.96 43.59 22.77
CA SER A 220 102.65 42.43 23.28
C SER A 220 102.16 41.22 22.47
N GLY A 221 102.95 40.90 21.45
CA GLY A 221 103.02 39.59 20.78
C GLY A 221 101.69 39.05 20.25
N HIS A 222 101.30 39.47 19.05
CA HIS A 222 101.15 38.62 17.87
C HIS A 222 100.70 39.50 16.71
N GLN A 223 101.62 39.73 15.77
CA GLN A 223 101.34 40.38 14.52
C GLN A 223 100.54 39.39 13.65
N LEU A 224 99.21 39.45 13.72
CA LEU A 224 98.35 38.99 12.64
C LEU A 224 97.57 40.21 12.16
N THR A 225 98.01 40.78 11.04
CA THR A 225 97.18 41.63 10.19
C THR A 225 96.05 40.78 9.66
N VAL A 226 94.95 40.69 10.41
CA VAL A 226 93.68 40.17 9.87
C VAL A 226 92.99 41.35 9.21
N ASP A 227 92.96 41.34 7.88
CA ASP A 227 92.14 42.25 7.09
C ASP A 227 90.66 41.99 7.42
N VAL A 228 89.83 43.02 7.44
CA VAL A 228 88.39 42.88 7.76
C VAL A 228 87.67 42.06 6.68
N GLY A 229 88.28 41.94 5.48
CA GLY A 229 87.87 41.01 4.43
C GLY A 229 88.22 39.53 4.66
N ASP A 230 88.99 39.20 5.70
CA ASP A 230 89.49 37.85 6.02
C ASP A 230 88.77 37.22 7.23
N ILE A 231 87.79 37.92 7.82
CA ILE A 231 86.79 37.30 8.69
C ILE A 231 85.77 36.65 7.76
N CYS A 232 86.12 35.47 7.24
CA CYS A 232 85.10 34.55 6.78
C CYS A 232 84.34 34.14 8.06
N PRO A 233 83.03 34.45 8.22
CA PRO A 233 82.27 33.74 9.22
C PRO A 233 82.45 32.26 8.85
N GLU A 234 83.12 31.50 9.70
CA GLU A 234 83.09 30.05 9.54
C GLU A 234 81.61 29.69 9.57
N ASP A 235 81.11 29.26 8.42
CA ASP A 235 79.82 28.59 8.31
C ASP A 235 79.97 27.30 9.09
N ASP A 236 79.88 27.42 10.41
CA ASP A 236 79.98 26.37 11.39
C ASP A 236 78.68 25.56 11.31
N THR A 237 78.50 24.93 10.15
CA THR A 237 77.34 24.13 9.77
C THR A 237 77.20 22.94 10.71
N GLU A 238 78.28 22.50 11.35
CA GLU A 238 78.24 21.49 12.41
C GLU A 238 77.57 22.01 13.68
N ALA A 239 77.95 23.18 14.19
CA ALA A 239 77.28 23.79 15.35
C ALA A 239 75.82 24.14 15.04
N LEU A 240 75.53 24.60 13.82
CA LEU A 240 74.18 24.87 13.35
C LEU A 240 73.35 23.58 13.19
N ASN A 241 73.95 22.50 12.66
CA ASN A 241 73.28 21.21 12.52
C ASN A 241 73.05 20.53 13.87
N GLU A 242 73.95 20.67 14.84
CA GLU A 242 73.74 20.20 16.22
C GLU A 242 72.61 20.97 16.91
N PHE A 243 72.53 22.29 16.70
CA PHE A 243 71.41 23.10 17.18
C PHE A 243 70.07 22.75 16.51
N LEU A 244 70.06 22.49 15.19
CA LEU A 244 68.85 22.09 14.47
C LEU A 244 68.41 20.66 14.84
N ALA A 245 69.35 19.71 14.97
CA ALA A 245 69.07 18.33 15.37
C ALA A 245 68.50 18.24 16.79
N SER A 246 69.04 19.01 17.73
CA SER A 246 68.49 19.09 19.10
C SER A 246 67.09 19.71 19.15
N THR A 247 66.70 20.48 18.13
CA THR A 247 65.34 21.03 17.98
C THR A 247 64.39 20.01 17.32
N GLU A 248 64.87 19.19 16.38
CA GLU A 248 64.10 18.11 15.74
C GLU A 248 63.83 16.90 16.67
N GLU A 249 64.73 16.60 17.61
CA GLU A 249 64.49 15.57 18.63
C GLU A 249 63.38 15.98 19.62
N GLN A 250 63.24 17.28 19.92
CA GLN A 250 62.12 17.77 20.73
C GLN A 250 60.79 17.83 19.94
N ALA A 251 60.84 18.06 18.63
CA ALA A 251 59.64 18.03 17.78
C ALA A 251 59.13 16.58 17.52
N SER A 252 60.03 15.60 17.38
CA SER A 252 59.67 14.19 17.18
C SER A 252 59.17 13.49 18.45
N THR A 253 59.63 13.92 19.64
CA THR A 253 59.11 13.42 20.92
C THR A 253 57.66 13.87 21.16
N ILE A 254 57.31 15.11 20.81
CA ILE A 254 55.94 15.64 20.95
C ILE A 254 54.95 14.97 19.97
N VAL A 255 55.39 14.59 18.77
CA VAL A 255 54.55 13.87 17.79
C VAL A 255 54.35 12.39 18.16
N SER A 256 55.27 11.81 18.95
CA SER A 256 55.19 10.40 19.37
C SER A 256 54.30 10.21 20.61
N GLU A 257 54.21 11.20 21.50
CA GLU A 257 53.27 11.18 22.63
C GLU A 257 51.82 11.49 22.21
N GLU A 258 51.57 12.31 21.18
CA GLU A 258 50.20 12.61 20.72
C GLU A 258 49.55 11.49 19.87
N LYS A 259 50.33 10.47 19.47
CA LYS A 259 49.84 9.33 18.65
C LYS A 259 49.52 8.07 19.45
N LEU A 260 49.82 8.04 20.76
CA LEU A 260 49.48 6.92 21.65
C LEU A 260 48.19 7.13 22.45
N GLU A 261 47.53 8.28 22.31
CA GLU A 261 46.29 8.60 23.03
C GLU A 261 45.03 8.64 22.12
N SER A 262 45.13 8.22 20.84
CA SER A 262 43.99 8.18 19.90
C SER A 262 43.40 6.80 19.59
N ASP A 263 43.97 5.72 20.11
CA ASP A 263 43.59 4.35 19.73
C ASP A 263 42.84 3.57 20.85
N ASP A 264 42.31 4.27 21.86
CA ASP A 264 41.45 3.66 22.90
C ASP A 264 40.17 4.49 23.10
N ASP A 265 39.33 4.56 22.07
CA ASP A 265 37.86 4.72 22.15
C ASP A 265 37.25 4.88 20.74
N THR A 266 37.02 3.77 20.02
CA THR A 266 35.75 3.39 19.32
C THR A 266 35.90 2.15 18.45
#